data_AF-A0A2A2AMK2-F1
#
_entry.id   AF-A0A2A2AMK2-F1
#
_cell.length_a   1.000
_cell.length_b   1.000
_cell.length_c   1.000
_cell.angle_alpha   90.00
_cell.angle_beta   90.00
_cell.angle_gamma   90.00
#
_symmetry.space_group_name_H-M   'P 1'
#
loop_
_entity.id
_entity.type
_entity.pdbx_description
1 polymer ?
#
loop_
_entity_poly.entity_id
_entity_poly.type
_entity_poly.pdbx_seq_one_letter_code
_entity_poly.pdbx_strand_id
1 'polypeptide(L)' 'MPHLHEAGDADDPVAQITAPASSEQISVATISSPTDVVGTASDAHLASWQLLISPAGQNQWSELAQGSS' A
#
# COMPACT_ATOMS: atom_id res chain seq x y z
N MET A 1 17.01 34.02 17.35
CA MET A 1 16.78 33.40 16.03
C MET A 1 15.59 32.48 16.18
N PRO A 2 14.43 32.72 15.55
CA PRO A 2 13.36 31.74 15.63
C PRO A 2 13.73 30.55 14.74
N HIS A 3 13.63 29.34 15.29
CA HIS A 3 13.77 28.11 14.53
C HIS A 3 12.56 28.00 13.60
N LEU A 4 12.77 28.10 12.28
CA LEU A 4 11.78 27.62 11.32
C LEU A 4 11.61 26.11 11.60
N HIS A 5 10.44 25.69 12.04
CA HIS A 5 10.03 24.31 11.81
C HIS A 5 9.96 24.17 10.29
N GLU A 6 10.86 23.41 9.67
CA GLU A 6 10.54 22.84 8.37
C GLU A 6 9.29 22.00 8.58
N ALA A 7 8.19 22.37 7.92
CA ALA A 7 7.03 21.51 7.87
C ALA A 7 7.50 20.22 7.19
N GLY A 8 7.63 19.14 7.96
CA GLY A 8 7.83 17.82 7.38
C GLY A 8 6.68 17.51 6.43
N ASP A 9 6.96 16.65 5.45
CA ASP A 9 5.94 16.05 4.61
C ASP A 9 4.81 15.48 5.50
N ALA A 10 3.60 15.98 5.28
CA ALA A 10 2.41 15.65 6.07
C ALA A 10 1.33 14.98 5.21
N ASP A 11 1.62 14.72 3.94
CA ASP A 11 0.71 14.02 3.03
C ASP A 11 0.89 12.52 3.23
N ASP A 12 -0.15 11.85 3.74
CA ASP A 12 -0.11 10.40 3.90
C ASP A 12 -0.19 9.70 2.53
N PRO A 13 0.58 8.62 2.30
CA PRO A 13 0.45 7.83 1.08
C PRO A 13 -0.93 7.15 1.04
N VAL A 14 -1.53 7.10 -0.13
CA VAL A 14 -2.80 6.40 -0.38
C VAL A 14 -2.52 5.14 -1.19
N ALA A 15 -2.92 3.99 -0.67
CA ALA A 15 -2.85 2.71 -1.37
C ALA A 15 -4.20 2.01 -1.38
N GLN A 16 -4.54 1.34 -2.49
CA GLN A 16 -5.78 0.60 -2.68
C GLN A 16 -5.54 -0.67 -3.50
N ILE A 17 -6.21 -1.76 -3.14
CA ILE A 17 -6.35 -2.96 -3.98
C ILE A 17 -7.60 -2.76 -4.83
N THR A 18 -7.50 -2.93 -6.14
CA THR A 18 -8.60 -2.72 -7.10
C THR A 18 -9.09 -4.02 -7.72
N ALA A 19 -8.28 -5.08 -7.70
CA ALA A 19 -8.66 -6.43 -8.12
C ALA A 19 -8.11 -7.48 -7.13
N PRO A 20 -8.85 -8.57 -6.88
CA PRO A 20 -10.11 -8.96 -7.54
C PRO A 20 -11.36 -8.23 -7.04
N ALA A 21 -11.26 -7.46 -5.96
CA ALA A 21 -12.30 -6.56 -5.47
C ALA A 21 -11.65 -5.30 -4.90
N SER A 22 -12.39 -4.19 -4.88
CA SER A 22 -11.94 -2.94 -4.24
C SER A 22 -11.72 -3.14 -2.74
N SER A 23 -10.65 -2.56 -2.19
CA SER A 23 -10.38 -2.53 -0.75
C SER A 23 -11.51 -1.94 0.09
N GLU A 24 -12.34 -1.05 -0.48
CA GLU A 24 -13.52 -0.48 0.18
C GLU A 24 -14.69 -1.47 0.30
N GLN A 25 -14.71 -2.48 -0.57
CA GLN A 25 -15.81 -3.45 -0.70
C GLN A 25 -15.28 -4.89 -0.74
N ILE A 26 -14.29 -5.21 0.10
CA ILE A 26 -13.83 -6.60 0.27
C ILE A 26 -14.94 -7.38 0.96
N SER A 27 -15.81 -8.00 0.16
CA SER A 27 -16.41 -9.26 0.57
C SER A 27 -15.33 -10.32 0.35
N VAL A 28 -14.84 -10.94 1.43
CA VAL A 28 -13.87 -12.03 1.35
C VAL A 28 -14.52 -13.16 0.55
N ALA A 29 -14.28 -13.18 -0.75
CA ALA A 29 -14.67 -14.27 -1.61
C ALA A 29 -13.56 -15.33 -1.54
N THR A 30 -13.94 -16.58 -1.32
CA THR A 30 -13.00 -17.69 -1.51
C THR A 30 -12.60 -17.71 -2.98
N ILE A 31 -11.34 -17.39 -3.25
CA ILE A 31 -10.75 -17.46 -4.57
C ILE A 31 -10.36 -18.91 -4.85
N SER A 32 -11.00 -19.55 -5.84
CA SER A 32 -10.82 -20.97 -6.15
C SER A 32 -9.84 -21.26 -7.30
N SER A 33 -9.32 -20.22 -7.95
CA SER A 33 -8.34 -20.30 -9.04
C SER A 33 -7.26 -19.22 -8.87
N PRO A 34 -6.05 -19.40 -9.43
CA PRO A 34 -5.06 -18.33 -9.48
C PRO A 34 -5.70 -17.02 -9.94
N THR A 35 -5.45 -15.94 -9.20
CA THR A 35 -6.11 -14.65 -9.40
C THR A 35 -5.09 -13.55 -9.20
N ASP A 36 -5.10 -12.59 -10.11
CA ASP A 36 -4.23 -11.43 -10.03
C ASP A 36 -4.70 -10.50 -8.91
N VAL A 37 -3.72 -10.04 -8.11
CA VAL A 37 -3.93 -8.98 -7.13
C VAL A 37 -3.36 -7.70 -7.74
N VAL A 38 -4.24 -6.73 -7.99
CA VAL A 38 -3.87 -5.47 -8.62
C VAL A 38 -4.25 -4.33 -7.70
N GLY A 39 -3.39 -3.32 -7.61
CA GLY A 39 -3.61 -2.15 -6.78
C GLY A 39 -2.78 -0.95 -7.25
N THR A 40 -3.04 0.20 -6.62
CA THR A 40 -2.32 1.46 -6.84
C THR A 40 -1.85 2.02 -5.52
N ALA A 41 -0.68 2.68 -5.53
CA ALA A 41 -0.22 3.52 -4.44
C ALA A 41 0.21 4.87 -5.00
N SER A 42 -0.13 5.96 -4.30
CA SER A 42 0.20 7.33 -4.69
C SER A 42 0.50 8.17 -3.47
N ASP A 43 1.48 9.05 -3.62
CA ASP A 43 1.92 9.98 -2.59
C ASP A 43 2.38 11.27 -3.30
N ALA A 44 2.07 12.43 -2.73
CA ALA A 44 2.41 13.73 -3.34
C ALA A 44 3.92 14.02 -3.32
N HIS A 45 4.64 13.41 -2.37
CA HIS A 45 6.03 13.62 -2.03
C HIS A 45 6.79 12.29 -1.91
N LEU A 46 6.49 11.31 -2.78
CA LEU A 46 6.99 9.94 -2.70
C LEU A 46 8.53 9.84 -2.59
N ALA A 47 9.01 9.58 -1.39
CA ALA A 47 10.42 9.30 -1.14
C ALA A 47 10.79 7.83 -1.40
N SER A 48 9.94 6.89 -0.96
CA SER A 48 10.15 5.44 -1.10
C SER A 48 8.85 4.65 -1.07
N TRP A 49 8.88 3.42 -1.56
CA TRP A 49 7.75 2.50 -1.51
C TRP A 49 8.21 1.05 -1.26
N GLN A 50 7.31 0.27 -0.66
CA GLN A 50 7.45 -1.18 -0.48
C GLN A 50 6.15 -1.87 -0.85
N LEU A 51 6.26 -3.01 -1.54
CA LEU A 51 5.16 -3.91 -1.84
C LEU A 51 5.32 -5.18 -1.00
N LEU A 52 4.34 -5.43 -0.14
CA LEU A 52 4.33 -6.55 0.79
C LEU A 52 3.12 -7.45 0.54
N ILE A 53 3.24 -8.75 0.83
CA ILE A 53 2.14 -9.72 0.80
C ILE A 53 2.04 -10.47 2.12
N SER A 54 0.81 -10.77 2.57
CA SER A 54 0.56 -11.61 3.73
C SER A 54 -0.57 -12.60 3.49
N PRO A 55 -0.46 -13.84 4.00
CA PRO A 55 -1.62 -14.72 4.10
C PRO A 55 -2.73 -14.08 4.93
N ALA A 56 -3.98 -14.24 4.48
CA ALA A 56 -5.14 -13.65 5.14
C ALA A 56 -5.20 -13.99 6.64
N GLY A 57 -5.34 -12.96 7.47
CA GLY A 57 -5.48 -13.08 8.93
C GLY A 57 -4.19 -13.42 9.69
N GLN A 58 -3.05 -13.58 9.03
CA GLN A 58 -1.81 -14.01 9.70
C GLN A 58 -0.88 -12.87 10.09
N ASN A 59 -1.03 -11.68 9.48
CA ASN A 59 -0.14 -10.51 9.70
C ASN A 59 1.36 -10.85 9.55
N GLN A 60 1.67 -11.84 8.70
CA GLN A 60 3.01 -12.27 8.36
C GLN A 60 3.35 -11.69 6.99
N TRP A 61 4.12 -10.60 6.97
CA TRP A 61 4.43 -9.86 5.75
C TRP A 61 5.73 -10.35 5.13
N SER A 62 5.68 -10.60 3.83
CA SER A 62 6.85 -10.87 2.99
C SER A 62 6.99 -9.76 1.96
N GLU A 63 8.21 -9.25 1.78
CA GLU A 63 8.49 -8.25 0.75
C GLU A 63 8.50 -8.88 -0.64
N LEU A 64 7.83 -8.23 -1.59
CA LEU A 64 7.81 -8.58 -3.00
C LEU A 64 8.70 -7.65 -3.82
N ALA A 65 8.68 -6.35 -3.52
CA ALA A 65 9.46 -5.33 -4.22
C ALA A 65 9.58 -4.05 -3.38
N GLN A 66 10.55 -3.20 -3.71
CA GLN A 66 10.72 -1.88 -3.12
C GLN A 66 11.42 -0.93 -4.10
N GLY A 67 11.34 0.37 -3.83
CA GLY A 67 12.03 1.39 -4.62
C GLY A 67 12.03 2.77 -3.96
N SER A 68 12.78 3.69 -4.56
CA SER A 68 12.87 5.09 -4.16
C SER A 68 12.91 6.00 -5.40
N SER A 69 12.54 7.26 -5.21
CA SER A 69 12.60 8.30 -6.25
C SER A 69 13.94 9.01 -6.27
#